data_AF-A0A2P7VDC5-F1
#
_entry.id   AF-A0A2P7VDC5-F1
#
_cell.length_a   1.000
_cell.length_b   1.000
_cell.length_c   1.000
_cell.angle_alpha   90.00
_cell.angle_beta   90.00
_cell.angle_gamma   90.00
#
_symmetry.space_group_name_H-M   'P 1'
#
loop_
_entity.id
_entity.type
_entity.pdbx_description
1 polymer ?
#
loop_
_entity_poly.entity_id
_entity_poly.type
_entity_poly.pdbx_seq_one_letter_code
_entity_poly.pdbx_strand_id
1 'polypeptide(L)'
;MNDKHLANTKADKITRREALKLAGVGGIGLLLGATGVNSLLPSASKNEQTSATPAHADEIIPFYGKHQSGIITPMQDFICMGAFDLTTTSLGDVRKLFQSWTQAAAHMTTGKNVDEESDNALLPPVDTGEAMGLRPMKLTITFGLGASFFDERFGLAAKRPAPLVDLPRFNSDEMRKEWSDGDIVVQVCANDPQVAFHALRNLARIARGKAVLHWLQEGFQRTSASDPTGSTPRNLMGFKDGTNNPQVNDSATANEIVWAQTAESPAWMAGGSYMVMRRIRMRIEVWDRSSLTDQENTFGRHRITGAPLGKANEFDELELDRKDSKGKPVVPVDSHVALAHMEGKVKILRRGYSYSSGMDLKTGQLDAGLLFICFNRDPRKQFIPMQQKLASVDLLNEYITHVGSGLYACLPGASEGGYIGDTLF
;
A
#
# COMPACT_ATOMS: atom_id res chain seq x y z
N MET A 1 -61.97 -14.48 57.93
CA MET A 1 -63.00 -14.22 56.91
C MET A 1 -62.32 -13.97 55.58
N ASN A 2 -62.48 -14.95 54.69
CA ASN A 2 -62.35 -14.95 53.22
C ASN A 2 -61.04 -14.51 52.53
N ASP A 3 -60.27 -15.53 52.18
CA ASP A 3 -59.80 -15.90 50.82
C ASP A 3 -60.05 -14.92 49.66
N LYS A 4 -59.00 -14.71 48.85
CA LYS A 4 -59.02 -15.02 47.42
C LYS A 4 -57.61 -15.15 46.82
N HIS A 5 -57.40 -16.34 46.24
CA HIS A 5 -56.35 -16.74 45.30
C HIS A 5 -56.10 -15.74 44.15
N LEU A 6 -54.83 -15.63 43.74
CA LEU A 6 -54.43 -15.57 42.33
C LEU A 6 -53.11 -16.36 42.16
N ALA A 7 -53.12 -17.28 41.21
CA ALA A 7 -52.07 -18.24 40.90
C ALA A 7 -51.33 -17.87 39.61
N ASN A 8 -50.08 -18.35 39.51
CA ASN A 8 -49.26 -18.59 38.31
C ASN A 8 -48.86 -17.38 37.44
N THR A 9 -47.68 -17.31 36.83
CA THR A 9 -46.78 -18.37 36.34
C THR A 9 -45.37 -17.79 36.17
N LYS A 10 -44.33 -18.46 36.68
CA LYS A 10 -42.94 -18.23 36.26
C LYS A 10 -42.71 -18.96 34.94
N ALA A 11 -42.23 -18.25 33.93
CA ALA A 11 -41.76 -18.85 32.68
C ALA A 11 -40.31 -19.32 32.86
N ASP A 12 -40.09 -20.63 32.86
CA ASP A 12 -38.75 -21.22 32.83
C ASP A 12 -38.14 -21.06 31.42
N LYS A 13 -36.95 -20.46 31.36
CA LYS A 13 -36.16 -20.30 30.13
C LYS A 13 -35.33 -21.56 29.90
N ILE A 14 -35.62 -22.29 28.82
CA ILE A 14 -34.82 -23.42 28.34
C ILE A 14 -33.41 -22.91 27.99
N THR A 15 -32.37 -23.57 28.51
CA THR A 15 -30.99 -23.16 28.27
C THR A 15 -30.39 -23.85 27.05
N ARG A 16 -29.44 -23.20 26.37
CA ARG A 16 -28.76 -23.68 25.14
C ARG A 16 -28.18 -25.11 25.25
N ARG A 17 -27.95 -25.59 26.47
CA ARG A 17 -27.41 -26.93 26.76
C ARG A 17 -28.44 -28.07 26.65
N GLU A 18 -29.74 -27.75 26.71
CA GLU A 18 -30.84 -28.72 26.53
C GLU A 18 -31.21 -28.88 25.05
N ALA A 19 -31.12 -27.80 24.27
CA ALA A 19 -31.31 -27.84 22.81
C ALA A 19 -30.27 -28.74 22.11
N LEU A 20 -29.04 -28.80 22.63
CA LEU A 20 -27.97 -29.65 22.10
C LEU A 20 -28.10 -31.14 22.47
N LYS A 21 -28.96 -31.51 23.42
CA LYS A 21 -29.22 -32.92 23.75
C LYS A 21 -30.32 -33.53 22.88
N LEU A 22 -31.14 -32.72 22.19
CA LEU A 22 -32.23 -33.21 21.35
C LEU A 22 -31.83 -33.54 19.90
N ALA A 23 -30.65 -33.10 19.44
CA ALA A 23 -30.19 -33.32 18.06
C ALA A 23 -29.36 -34.61 17.87
N GLY A 24 -29.25 -35.45 18.90
CA GLY A 24 -28.28 -36.53 18.98
C GLY A 24 -28.84 -37.95 19.10
N VAL A 25 -30.05 -38.27 18.63
CA VAL A 25 -30.50 -39.67 18.49
C VAL A 25 -31.57 -39.76 17.39
N GLY A 26 -31.33 -40.55 16.34
CA GLY A 26 -32.41 -40.92 15.41
C GLY A 26 -31.96 -41.25 13.99
N GLY A 27 -31.13 -42.28 13.82
CA GLY A 27 -30.86 -42.88 12.50
C GLY A 27 -31.90 -43.94 12.12
N ILE A 28 -32.23 -43.95 10.82
CA ILE A 28 -32.66 -45.09 9.98
C ILE A 28 -34.03 -45.75 10.27
N GLY A 29 -34.94 -45.63 9.29
CA GLY A 29 -36.14 -46.47 9.15
C GLY A 29 -36.83 -46.30 7.80
N LEU A 30 -36.50 -47.16 6.83
CA LEU A 30 -37.24 -47.38 5.59
C LEU A 30 -38.46 -48.28 5.87
N LEU A 31 -39.66 -47.97 5.35
CA LEU A 31 -40.59 -48.92 4.67
C LEU A 31 -41.97 -48.30 4.31
N LEU A 32 -42.18 -48.18 2.99
CA LEU A 32 -43.38 -48.39 2.15
C LEU A 32 -44.79 -48.49 2.79
N GLY A 33 -45.74 -47.66 2.33
CA GLY A 33 -47.19 -47.94 2.45
C GLY A 33 -48.11 -46.74 2.14
N ALA A 34 -49.04 -46.92 1.19
CA ALA A 34 -49.88 -45.90 0.56
C ALA A 34 -50.86 -45.14 1.48
N THR A 35 -51.00 -43.82 1.27
CA THR A 35 -52.23 -43.05 0.96
C THR A 35 -51.96 -41.55 1.13
N GLY A 36 -52.46 -40.74 0.19
CA GLY A 36 -51.95 -39.40 -0.07
C GLY A 36 -52.21 -38.35 1.02
N VAL A 37 -51.15 -37.59 1.34
CA VAL A 37 -51.21 -36.15 1.65
C VAL A 37 -49.90 -35.54 1.15
N ASN A 38 -49.95 -34.72 0.09
CA ASN A 38 -48.82 -33.90 -0.39
C ASN A 38 -48.43 -32.91 0.73
N SER A 39 -47.50 -33.32 1.57
CA SER A 39 -46.91 -32.50 2.63
C SER A 39 -45.50 -32.11 2.19
N LEU A 40 -45.44 -30.87 1.69
CA LEU A 40 -44.31 -29.98 1.53
C LEU A 40 -43.05 -30.42 2.31
N LEU A 41 -42.18 -31.20 1.66
CA LEU A 41 -40.78 -31.28 2.04
C LEU A 41 -40.08 -30.08 1.41
N PRO A 42 -39.52 -29.13 2.19
CA PRO A 42 -38.66 -28.11 1.61
C PRO A 42 -37.43 -28.83 1.09
N SER A 43 -37.30 -28.89 -0.24
CA SER A 43 -36.03 -29.15 -0.90
C SER A 43 -34.99 -28.27 -0.21
N ALA A 44 -33.92 -28.88 0.29
CA ALA A 44 -32.79 -28.16 0.83
C ALA A 44 -32.27 -27.24 -0.28
N SER A 45 -32.70 -25.98 -0.25
CA SER A 45 -32.16 -24.92 -1.06
C SER A 45 -30.67 -24.94 -0.79
N LYS A 46 -29.87 -25.26 -1.82
CA LYS A 46 -28.46 -24.87 -1.81
C LYS A 46 -28.47 -23.39 -1.46
N ASN A 47 -27.96 -23.06 -0.28
CA ASN A 47 -27.59 -21.70 0.04
C ASN A 47 -26.50 -21.34 -0.98
N GLU A 48 -26.91 -20.84 -2.14
CA GLU A 48 -26.06 -19.95 -2.92
C GLU A 48 -25.93 -18.71 -2.07
N GLN A 49 -24.99 -18.79 -1.14
CA GLN A 49 -24.40 -17.64 -0.50
C GLN A 49 -23.72 -16.91 -1.66
N THR A 50 -24.47 -16.01 -2.29
CA THR A 50 -23.95 -15.07 -3.27
C THR A 50 -23.05 -14.12 -2.49
N SER A 51 -21.83 -14.59 -2.20
CA SER A 51 -20.73 -13.73 -1.78
C SER A 51 -20.59 -12.69 -2.88
N ALA A 52 -21.07 -11.47 -2.61
CA ALA A 52 -20.94 -10.36 -3.55
C ALA A 52 -19.48 -10.28 -3.96
N THR A 53 -19.19 -10.48 -5.24
CA THR A 53 -17.83 -10.35 -5.76
C THR A 53 -17.38 -8.92 -5.49
N PRO A 54 -16.20 -8.70 -4.88
CA PRO A 54 -15.68 -7.36 -4.67
C PRO A 54 -15.66 -6.60 -6.00
N ALA A 55 -16.07 -5.32 -5.96
CA ALA A 55 -16.02 -4.49 -7.15
C ALA A 55 -14.61 -4.50 -7.76
N HIS A 56 -14.52 -4.68 -9.08
CA HIS A 56 -13.27 -4.72 -9.83
C HIS A 56 -12.32 -5.90 -9.51
N ALA A 57 -12.81 -6.99 -8.91
CA ALA A 57 -11.96 -8.13 -8.59
C ALA A 57 -11.27 -8.77 -9.81
N ASP A 58 -11.92 -8.74 -10.99
CA ASP A 58 -11.37 -9.25 -12.26
C ASP A 58 -10.53 -8.23 -13.04
N GLU A 59 -10.40 -6.99 -12.55
CA GLU A 59 -9.70 -5.94 -13.28
C GLU A 59 -8.19 -6.22 -13.30
N ILE A 60 -7.64 -6.28 -14.50
CA ILE A 60 -6.21 -6.48 -14.78
C ILE A 60 -5.59 -5.13 -15.10
N ILE A 61 -4.51 -4.79 -14.40
CA ILE A 61 -3.66 -3.66 -14.78
C ILE A 61 -2.54 -4.20 -15.67
N PRO A 62 -2.33 -3.64 -16.88
CA PRO A 62 -1.26 -4.11 -17.77
C PRO A 62 0.11 -4.03 -17.09
N PHE A 63 0.87 -5.12 -17.17
CA PHE A 63 2.26 -5.17 -16.73
C PHE A 63 3.20 -4.49 -17.73
N TYR A 64 3.07 -4.82 -19.01
CA TYR A 64 3.85 -4.22 -20.08
C TYR A 64 3.34 -2.83 -20.44
N GLY A 65 4.27 -1.93 -20.76
CA GLY A 65 3.96 -0.55 -21.12
C GLY A 65 5.20 0.34 -21.12
N LYS A 66 5.03 1.60 -21.52
CA LYS A 66 6.12 2.60 -21.52
C LYS A 66 6.63 2.89 -20.11
N HIS A 67 5.72 2.91 -19.14
CA HIS A 67 6.00 3.16 -17.74
C HIS A 67 5.55 1.93 -16.95
N GLN A 68 6.27 1.60 -15.87
CA GLN A 68 5.80 0.56 -14.96
C GLN A 68 4.45 0.96 -14.34
N SER A 69 3.56 -0.02 -14.20
CA SER A 69 2.34 0.13 -13.42
C SER A 69 2.66 0.30 -11.93
N GLY A 70 1.69 0.75 -11.13
CA GLY A 70 1.87 1.02 -9.69
C GLY A 70 2.47 2.39 -9.38
N ILE A 71 2.77 3.21 -10.39
CA ILE A 71 3.25 4.60 -10.21
C ILE A 71 2.08 5.58 -10.32
N ILE A 72 1.55 5.81 -11.54
CA ILE A 72 0.36 6.64 -11.77
C ILE A 72 -0.94 5.83 -11.76
N THR A 73 -0.86 4.51 -11.62
CA THR A 73 -2.03 3.65 -11.45
C THR A 73 -2.82 4.10 -10.23
N PRO A 74 -4.17 4.23 -10.31
CA PRO A 74 -5.01 4.51 -9.16
C PRO A 74 -4.66 3.60 -7.98
N MET A 75 -4.66 4.15 -6.77
CA MET A 75 -4.18 3.42 -5.58
C MET A 75 -5.07 2.22 -5.28
N GLN A 76 -4.45 1.02 -5.20
CA GLN A 76 -5.12 -0.19 -4.72
C GLN A 76 -5.20 -0.21 -3.20
N ASP A 77 -6.02 -1.09 -2.65
CA ASP A 77 -6.34 -1.12 -1.21
C ASP A 77 -5.14 -1.51 -0.32
N PHE A 78 -4.26 -2.39 -0.82
CA PHE A 78 -3.15 -2.94 -0.05
C PHE A 78 -1.81 -2.80 -0.77
N ILE A 79 -0.75 -2.77 0.02
CA ILE A 79 0.64 -2.82 -0.42
C ILE A 79 1.40 -3.91 0.34
N CYS A 80 2.27 -4.62 -0.36
CA CYS A 80 3.34 -5.43 0.20
C CYS A 80 4.64 -4.96 -0.48
N MET A 81 5.49 -4.25 0.25
CA MET A 81 6.72 -3.67 -0.29
C MET A 81 7.92 -4.33 0.36
N GLY A 82 8.95 -4.65 -0.42
CA GLY A 82 10.19 -5.18 0.12
C GLY A 82 11.41 -4.73 -0.67
N ALA A 83 12.55 -4.70 -0.01
CA ALA A 83 13.84 -4.53 -0.69
C ALA A 83 14.69 -5.80 -0.58
N PHE A 84 15.52 -6.00 -1.59
CA PHE A 84 16.40 -7.15 -1.74
C PHE A 84 17.85 -6.70 -1.82
N ASP A 85 18.72 -7.43 -1.15
CA ASP A 85 20.17 -7.31 -1.30
C ASP A 85 20.67 -8.43 -2.22
N LEU A 86 21.43 -8.08 -3.25
CA LEU A 86 22.03 -9.02 -4.18
C LEU A 86 23.22 -9.72 -3.52
N THR A 87 23.15 -11.05 -3.48
CA THR A 87 24.22 -11.92 -2.97
C THR A 87 25.10 -12.47 -4.08
N THR A 88 24.64 -12.43 -5.34
CA THR A 88 25.46 -12.78 -6.50
C THR A 88 26.45 -11.65 -6.84
N THR A 89 27.60 -12.02 -7.37
CA THR A 89 28.60 -11.10 -7.95
C THR A 89 28.58 -11.11 -9.49
N SER A 90 27.68 -11.89 -10.10
CA SER A 90 27.57 -12.02 -11.56
C SER A 90 26.47 -11.13 -12.11
N LEU A 91 26.84 -10.16 -12.95
CA LEU A 91 25.88 -9.35 -13.71
C LEU A 91 24.97 -10.23 -14.60
N GLY A 92 25.47 -11.37 -15.09
CA GLY A 92 24.68 -12.33 -15.85
C GLY A 92 23.57 -12.99 -15.02
N ASP A 93 23.81 -13.23 -13.73
CA ASP A 93 22.79 -13.77 -12.83
C ASP A 93 21.73 -12.73 -12.49
N VAL A 94 22.13 -11.46 -12.35
CA VAL A 94 21.19 -10.34 -12.16
C VAL A 94 20.27 -10.21 -13.38
N ARG A 95 20.81 -10.25 -14.61
CA ARG A 95 20.00 -10.23 -15.84
C ARG A 95 19.00 -11.39 -15.88
N LYS A 96 19.44 -12.61 -15.57
CA LYS A 96 18.55 -13.79 -15.50
C LYS A 96 17.47 -13.63 -14.43
N LEU A 97 17.81 -13.05 -13.27
CA LEU A 97 16.83 -12.76 -12.23
C LEU A 97 15.76 -11.80 -12.73
N PHE A 98 16.14 -10.72 -13.41
CA PHE A 98 15.19 -9.73 -13.94
C PHE A 98 14.29 -10.34 -15.02
N GLN A 99 14.83 -11.22 -15.87
CA GLN A 99 14.05 -11.99 -16.84
C GLN A 99 13.01 -12.88 -16.14
N SER A 100 13.42 -13.68 -15.15
CA SER A 100 12.51 -14.55 -14.40
C SER A 100 11.45 -13.77 -13.63
N TRP A 101 11.83 -12.65 -13.01
CA TRP A 101 10.88 -11.77 -12.32
C TRP A 101 9.90 -11.09 -13.27
N THR A 102 10.33 -10.74 -14.49
CA THR A 102 9.45 -10.17 -15.53
C THR A 102 8.38 -11.18 -15.93
N GLN A 103 8.78 -12.42 -16.26
CA GLN A 103 7.84 -13.48 -16.64
C GLN A 103 6.83 -13.74 -15.51
N ALA A 104 7.32 -13.92 -14.28
CA ALA A 104 6.48 -14.15 -13.11
C ALA A 104 5.51 -12.97 -12.88
N ALA A 105 5.98 -11.74 -12.94
CA ALA A 105 5.15 -10.56 -12.73
C ALA A 105 4.07 -10.40 -13.83
N ALA A 106 4.43 -10.64 -15.10
CA ALA A 106 3.49 -10.61 -16.21
C ALA A 106 2.39 -11.66 -16.07
N HIS A 107 2.70 -12.86 -15.54
CA HIS A 107 1.69 -13.88 -15.28
C HIS A 107 0.80 -13.53 -14.08
N MET A 108 1.42 -13.24 -12.93
CA MET A 108 0.69 -12.98 -11.68
C MET A 108 -0.27 -11.79 -11.81
N THR A 109 0.13 -10.73 -12.52
CA THR A 109 -0.74 -9.54 -12.74
C THR A 109 -2.01 -9.86 -13.54
N THR A 110 -2.04 -10.99 -14.26
CA THR A 110 -3.24 -11.51 -14.95
C THR A 110 -4.02 -12.55 -14.13
N GLY A 111 -3.66 -12.76 -12.86
CA GLY A 111 -4.27 -13.75 -11.97
C GLY A 111 -3.85 -15.19 -12.23
N LYS A 112 -2.75 -15.40 -12.96
CA LYS A 112 -2.18 -16.74 -13.23
C LYS A 112 -1.09 -17.07 -12.21
N ASN A 113 -0.76 -18.36 -12.10
CA ASN A 113 0.42 -18.82 -11.39
C ASN A 113 1.70 -18.24 -12.01
N VAL A 114 2.79 -18.22 -11.23
CA VAL A 114 4.12 -17.73 -11.64
C VAL A 114 4.59 -18.28 -12.99
N ASP A 115 4.37 -19.57 -13.25
CA ASP A 115 4.71 -20.25 -14.50
C ASP A 115 3.79 -21.47 -14.71
N GLU A 116 3.96 -22.18 -15.82
CA GLU A 116 3.32 -23.47 -16.06
C GLU A 116 3.80 -24.52 -15.07
N GLU A 117 2.86 -25.27 -14.47
CA GLU A 117 3.18 -26.30 -13.49
C GLU A 117 3.85 -27.51 -14.15
N SER A 118 4.78 -28.13 -13.43
CA SER A 118 5.44 -29.35 -13.91
C SER A 118 4.56 -30.58 -13.68
N ASP A 119 4.41 -31.44 -14.69
CA ASP A 119 3.75 -32.75 -14.55
C ASP A 119 4.54 -33.74 -13.66
N ASN A 120 5.80 -33.43 -13.37
CA ASN A 120 6.62 -34.25 -12.47
C ASN A 120 6.33 -33.95 -11.00
N ALA A 121 5.56 -34.84 -10.37
CA ALA A 121 5.18 -34.76 -8.96
C ALA A 121 6.35 -34.83 -7.95
N LEU A 122 7.59 -35.10 -8.40
CA LEU A 122 8.78 -35.13 -7.55
C LEU A 122 9.53 -33.78 -7.51
N LEU A 123 9.10 -32.80 -8.29
CA LEU A 123 9.66 -31.45 -8.26
C LEU A 123 8.86 -30.54 -7.33
N PRO A 124 9.51 -29.56 -6.67
CA PRO A 124 8.78 -28.51 -5.98
C PRO A 124 7.86 -27.75 -6.94
N PRO A 125 6.65 -27.35 -6.51
CA PRO A 125 5.75 -26.56 -7.34
C PRO A 125 6.37 -25.25 -7.83
N VAL A 126 5.96 -24.79 -9.02
CA VAL A 126 6.45 -23.53 -9.60
C VAL A 126 5.84 -22.29 -8.94
N ASP A 127 4.74 -22.45 -8.22
CA ASP A 127 4.06 -21.40 -7.45
C ASP A 127 3.85 -21.85 -5.99
N THR A 128 3.83 -20.90 -5.06
CA THR A 128 3.61 -21.19 -3.63
C THR A 128 2.15 -21.49 -3.27
N GLY A 129 1.20 -21.21 -4.16
CA GLY A 129 -0.16 -21.73 -4.17
C GLY A 129 -1.18 -20.98 -3.31
N GLU A 130 -0.77 -20.04 -2.45
CA GLU A 130 -1.69 -19.34 -1.57
C GLU A 130 -2.68 -18.43 -2.33
N ALA A 131 -2.37 -17.97 -3.55
CA ALA A 131 -3.32 -17.18 -4.34
C ALA A 131 -4.23 -18.02 -5.25
N MET A 132 -4.16 -19.37 -5.20
CA MET A 132 -5.01 -20.23 -6.03
C MET A 132 -6.50 -19.97 -5.73
N GLY A 133 -7.27 -19.73 -6.79
CA GLY A 133 -8.70 -19.41 -6.69
C GLY A 133 -9.01 -17.93 -6.42
N LEU A 134 -7.99 -17.08 -6.23
CA LEU A 134 -8.15 -15.64 -6.18
C LEU A 134 -8.13 -15.05 -7.60
N ARG A 135 -8.60 -13.81 -7.70
CA ARG A 135 -8.69 -13.04 -8.96
C ARG A 135 -7.49 -12.09 -9.08
N PRO A 136 -7.26 -11.44 -10.24
CA PRO A 136 -6.12 -10.53 -10.43
C PRO A 136 -6.07 -9.35 -9.45
N MET A 137 -7.22 -8.88 -8.95
CA MET A 137 -7.32 -7.86 -7.89
C MET A 137 -6.50 -6.60 -8.16
N LYS A 138 -6.46 -6.12 -9.43
CA LYS A 138 -5.67 -4.96 -9.86
C LYS A 138 -4.18 -5.05 -9.48
N LEU A 139 -3.60 -6.25 -9.43
CA LEU A 139 -2.21 -6.44 -9.05
C LEU A 139 -1.28 -5.61 -9.93
N THR A 140 -0.37 -4.85 -9.30
CA THR A 140 0.76 -4.19 -9.95
C THR A 140 2.04 -4.50 -9.19
N ILE A 141 3.14 -4.64 -9.92
CA ILE A 141 4.47 -4.91 -9.38
C ILE A 141 5.44 -3.90 -9.99
N THR A 142 6.02 -3.03 -9.16
CA THR A 142 6.94 -1.97 -9.59
C THR A 142 8.33 -2.23 -9.03
N PHE A 143 9.35 -2.16 -9.88
CA PHE A 143 10.75 -2.43 -9.55
C PHE A 143 11.58 -1.14 -9.58
N GLY A 144 12.46 -0.95 -8.60
CA GLY A 144 13.44 0.14 -8.60
C GLY A 144 14.78 -0.27 -8.03
N LEU A 145 15.84 0.43 -8.43
CA LEU A 145 17.22 0.13 -8.05
C LEU A 145 17.74 1.15 -7.03
N GLY A 146 18.25 0.66 -5.91
CA GLY A 146 18.89 1.48 -4.89
C GLY A 146 20.28 1.93 -5.30
N ALA A 147 20.86 2.88 -4.56
CA ALA A 147 22.21 3.37 -4.82
C ALA A 147 23.27 2.25 -4.77
N SER A 148 23.10 1.28 -3.86
CA SER A 148 24.02 0.14 -3.67
C SER A 148 24.04 -0.83 -4.85
N PHE A 149 22.99 -0.88 -5.69
CA PHE A 149 23.01 -1.67 -6.93
C PHE A 149 24.12 -1.24 -7.90
N PHE A 150 24.54 0.03 -7.81
CA PHE A 150 25.54 0.63 -8.69
C PHE A 150 26.93 0.71 -8.03
N ASP A 151 27.20 -0.10 -7.01
CA ASP A 151 28.56 -0.24 -6.48
C ASP A 151 29.49 -0.99 -7.46
N GLU A 152 30.68 -1.34 -7.01
CA GLU A 152 31.70 -1.99 -7.81
C GLU A 152 31.35 -3.42 -8.28
N ARG A 153 30.34 -4.09 -7.71
CA ARG A 153 30.06 -5.53 -7.95
C ARG A 153 29.81 -5.86 -9.41
N PHE A 154 29.17 -4.96 -10.16
CA PHE A 154 28.65 -5.26 -11.49
C PHE A 154 29.24 -4.39 -12.61
N GLY A 155 30.20 -3.51 -12.29
CA GLY A 155 30.76 -2.57 -13.26
C GLY A 155 29.75 -1.53 -13.77
N LEU A 156 28.67 -1.28 -13.02
CA LEU A 156 27.59 -0.36 -13.39
C LEU A 156 27.69 1.02 -12.71
N ALA A 157 28.76 1.31 -11.96
CA ALA A 157 28.91 2.57 -11.25
C ALA A 157 28.69 3.83 -12.12
N ALA A 158 29.22 3.83 -13.35
CA ALA A 158 29.03 4.92 -14.31
C ALA A 158 27.59 5.07 -14.84
N LYS A 159 26.72 4.08 -14.59
CA LYS A 159 25.30 4.08 -14.97
C LYS A 159 24.40 4.60 -13.84
N ARG A 160 24.92 4.83 -12.64
CA ARG A 160 24.16 5.43 -11.52
C ARG A 160 23.58 6.78 -11.96
N PRO A 161 22.26 7.00 -11.92
CA PRO A 161 21.69 8.27 -12.30
C PRO A 161 22.07 9.38 -11.32
N ALA A 162 22.41 10.56 -11.82
CA ALA A 162 22.75 11.70 -10.96
C ALA A 162 21.64 12.10 -9.96
N PRO A 163 20.33 11.92 -10.23
CA PRO A 163 19.27 12.13 -9.23
C PRO A 163 19.16 11.04 -8.17
N LEU A 164 19.76 9.85 -8.37
CA LEU A 164 19.83 8.78 -7.36
C LEU A 164 20.95 9.10 -6.35
N VAL A 165 20.78 10.19 -5.61
CA VAL A 165 21.72 10.65 -4.58
C VAL A 165 21.56 9.87 -3.28
N ASP A 166 22.55 9.94 -2.40
CA ASP A 166 22.33 9.54 -1.02
C ASP A 166 21.47 10.63 -0.36
N LEU A 167 20.35 10.23 0.26
CA LEU A 167 19.48 11.20 0.91
C LEU A 167 20.23 11.88 2.06
N PRO A 168 20.10 13.21 2.22
CA PRO A 168 20.69 13.87 3.37
C PRO A 168 20.00 13.39 4.65
N ARG A 169 20.68 13.53 5.79
CA ARG A 169 20.02 13.39 7.08
C ARG A 169 19.06 14.56 7.28
N PHE A 170 17.84 14.26 7.71
CA PHE A 170 16.87 15.27 8.11
C PHE A 170 16.83 15.34 9.64
N ASN A 171 16.45 16.50 10.18
CA ASN A 171 16.27 16.64 11.62
C ASN A 171 15.21 15.65 12.12
N SER A 172 15.43 15.10 13.32
CA SER A 172 14.54 14.13 13.97
C SER A 172 14.42 12.76 13.28
N ASP A 173 15.29 12.47 12.30
CA ASP A 173 15.44 11.13 11.75
C ASP A 173 15.98 10.15 12.80
N GLU A 174 15.30 9.04 13.01
CA GLU A 174 15.75 7.89 13.82
C GLU A 174 15.88 6.66 12.91
N MET A 175 16.66 6.80 11.83
CA MET A 175 16.82 5.78 10.79
C MET A 175 17.29 4.45 11.39
N ARG A 176 16.54 3.38 11.09
CA ARG A 176 16.87 2.00 11.42
C ARG A 176 17.31 1.27 10.16
N LYS A 177 18.46 0.60 10.22
CA LYS A 177 19.08 -0.05 9.06
C LYS A 177 18.21 -1.18 8.52
N GLU A 178 17.53 -1.89 9.41
CA GLU A 178 16.59 -2.97 9.08
C GLU A 178 15.32 -2.51 8.34
N TRP A 179 15.09 -1.20 8.22
CA TRP A 179 13.97 -0.62 7.47
C TRP A 179 14.42 0.32 6.36
N SER A 180 15.71 0.28 5.99
CA SER A 180 16.31 1.24 5.07
C SER A 180 17.09 0.58 3.95
N ASP A 181 17.13 1.26 2.82
CA ASP A 181 17.93 0.93 1.63
C ASP A 181 17.64 -0.46 1.05
N GLY A 182 18.60 -0.99 0.28
CA GLY A 182 18.51 -2.26 -0.44
C GLY A 182 18.82 -2.08 -1.92
N ASP A 183 19.39 -3.11 -2.55
CA ASP A 183 19.81 -3.04 -3.96
C ASP A 183 18.62 -2.91 -4.91
N ILE A 184 17.55 -3.66 -4.65
CA ILE A 184 16.35 -3.66 -5.48
C ILE A 184 15.11 -3.54 -4.60
N VAL A 185 14.28 -2.55 -4.83
CA VAL A 185 12.96 -2.43 -4.20
C VAL A 185 11.88 -2.98 -5.12
N VAL A 186 10.91 -3.64 -4.52
CA VAL A 186 9.69 -4.13 -5.17
C VAL A 186 8.49 -3.59 -4.41
N GLN A 187 7.65 -2.82 -5.10
CA GLN A 187 6.35 -2.36 -4.62
C GLN A 187 5.27 -3.25 -5.25
N VAL A 188 4.58 -4.04 -4.43
CA VAL A 188 3.43 -4.86 -4.87
C VAL A 188 2.15 -4.26 -4.31
N CYS A 189 1.20 -3.91 -5.18
CA CYS A 189 -0.10 -3.37 -4.76
C CYS A 189 -1.24 -4.18 -5.37
N ALA A 190 -2.27 -4.46 -4.59
CA ALA A 190 -3.48 -5.17 -5.02
C ALA A 190 -4.67 -4.81 -4.12
N ASN A 191 -5.89 -5.11 -4.59
CA ASN A 191 -7.11 -4.99 -3.80
C ASN A 191 -7.37 -6.20 -2.88
N ASP A 192 -6.37 -7.06 -2.74
CA ASP A 192 -6.36 -8.19 -1.82
C ASP A 192 -4.95 -8.36 -1.22
N PRO A 193 -4.81 -8.43 0.12
CA PRO A 193 -3.50 -8.49 0.76
C PRO A 193 -2.80 -9.82 0.52
N GLN A 194 -3.54 -10.92 0.35
CA GLN A 194 -3.00 -12.25 0.07
C GLN A 194 -2.44 -12.32 -1.35
N VAL A 195 -3.11 -11.69 -2.33
CA VAL A 195 -2.58 -11.52 -3.69
C VAL A 195 -1.28 -10.69 -3.68
N ALA A 196 -1.24 -9.59 -2.93
CA ALA A 196 -0.01 -8.78 -2.82
C ALA A 196 1.15 -9.54 -2.16
N PHE A 197 0.87 -10.25 -1.06
CA PHE A 197 1.87 -11.06 -0.36
C PHE A 197 2.39 -12.22 -1.22
N HIS A 198 1.49 -12.94 -1.90
CA HIS A 198 1.82 -14.05 -2.81
C HIS A 198 2.83 -13.62 -3.87
N ALA A 199 2.62 -12.47 -4.50
CA ALA A 199 3.51 -11.99 -5.54
C ALA A 199 4.91 -11.67 -4.97
N LEU A 200 5.01 -10.97 -3.85
CA LEU A 200 6.31 -10.67 -3.24
C LEU A 200 7.03 -11.94 -2.76
N ARG A 201 6.29 -12.91 -2.19
CA ARG A 201 6.82 -14.21 -1.75
C ARG A 201 7.39 -15.01 -2.92
N ASN A 202 6.71 -15.03 -4.06
CA ASN A 202 7.19 -15.73 -5.25
C ASN A 202 8.43 -15.06 -5.85
N LEU A 203 8.49 -13.72 -5.87
CA LEU A 203 9.71 -13.01 -6.29
C LEU A 203 10.89 -13.37 -5.36
N ALA A 204 10.68 -13.42 -4.04
CA ALA A 204 11.70 -13.86 -3.09
C ALA A 204 12.11 -15.33 -3.30
N ARG A 205 11.16 -16.22 -3.65
CA ARG A 205 11.44 -17.63 -3.97
C ARG A 205 12.33 -17.74 -5.21
N ILE A 206 12.03 -17.02 -6.28
CA ILE A 206 12.80 -16.99 -7.54
C ILE A 206 14.20 -16.41 -7.31
N ALA A 207 14.33 -15.44 -6.40
CA ALA A 207 15.59 -14.78 -6.10
C ALA A 207 16.59 -15.63 -5.30
N ARG A 208 16.18 -16.78 -4.75
CA ARG A 208 17.06 -17.64 -3.94
C ARG A 208 18.39 -17.93 -4.65
N GLY A 209 19.48 -17.77 -3.92
CA GLY A 209 20.84 -17.92 -4.41
C GLY A 209 21.40 -16.69 -5.16
N LYS A 210 20.57 -15.71 -5.50
CA LYS A 210 20.98 -14.46 -6.18
C LYS A 210 20.72 -13.21 -5.36
N ALA A 211 19.66 -13.19 -4.57
CA ALA A 211 19.31 -12.09 -3.67
C ALA A 211 18.61 -12.61 -2.40
N VAL A 212 18.61 -11.79 -1.35
CA VAL A 212 17.89 -12.03 -0.10
C VAL A 212 16.97 -10.86 0.20
N LEU A 213 15.81 -11.14 0.79
CA LEU A 213 14.88 -10.10 1.24
C LEU A 213 15.49 -9.41 2.47
N HIS A 214 15.78 -8.11 2.35
CA HIS A 214 16.39 -7.28 3.39
C HIS A 214 15.35 -6.74 4.37
N TRP A 215 14.25 -6.20 3.85
CA TRP A 215 13.09 -5.81 4.66
C TRP A 215 11.78 -5.98 3.88
N LEU A 216 10.67 -6.05 4.63
CA LEU A 216 9.32 -6.17 4.10
C LEU A 216 8.35 -5.36 4.97
N GLN A 217 7.52 -4.53 4.33
CA GLN A 217 6.49 -3.75 4.98
C GLN A 217 5.17 -3.93 4.23
N GLU A 218 4.18 -4.40 4.98
CA GLU A 218 2.79 -4.43 4.54
C GLU A 218 2.09 -3.13 4.92
N GLY A 219 1.08 -2.76 4.15
CA GLY A 219 0.27 -1.58 4.41
C GLY A 219 -1.09 -1.66 3.75
N PHE A 220 -1.95 -0.74 4.15
CA PHE A 220 -3.33 -0.66 3.72
C PHE A 220 -3.79 0.79 3.61
N GLN A 221 -4.86 0.99 2.86
CA GLN A 221 -5.68 2.18 2.92
C GLN A 221 -7.16 1.78 3.03
N ARG A 222 -8.07 2.74 2.93
CA ARG A 222 -9.50 2.42 2.87
C ARG A 222 -9.77 1.53 1.66
N THR A 223 -10.51 0.43 1.87
CA THR A 223 -10.82 -0.49 0.77
C THR A 223 -11.90 0.06 -0.16
N SER A 224 -11.79 -0.22 -1.46
CA SER A 224 -12.80 0.20 -2.45
C SER A 224 -14.18 -0.39 -2.16
N ALA A 225 -14.23 -1.56 -1.51
CA ALA A 225 -15.48 -2.17 -1.05
C ALA A 225 -16.16 -1.37 0.07
N SER A 226 -15.37 -0.73 0.96
CA SER A 226 -15.89 0.07 2.07
C SER A 226 -16.29 1.49 1.66
N ASP A 227 -15.78 1.97 0.52
CA ASP A 227 -16.12 3.27 -0.05
C ASP A 227 -16.19 3.20 -1.59
N PRO A 228 -17.32 2.71 -2.12
CA PRO A 228 -17.53 2.59 -3.56
C PRO A 228 -17.53 3.94 -4.29
N THR A 229 -17.67 5.06 -3.56
CA THR A 229 -17.67 6.41 -4.14
C THR A 229 -16.27 6.95 -4.39
N GLY A 230 -15.22 6.26 -3.90
CA GLY A 230 -13.83 6.62 -4.15
C GLY A 230 -13.43 7.94 -3.50
N SER A 231 -13.94 8.25 -2.29
CA SER A 231 -13.52 9.47 -1.59
C SER A 231 -12.05 9.40 -1.18
N THR A 232 -11.41 10.55 -0.97
CA THR A 232 -10.01 10.61 -0.52
C THR A 232 -9.83 9.77 0.75
N PRO A 233 -8.88 8.81 0.76
CA PRO A 233 -8.67 7.92 1.89
C PRO A 233 -8.19 8.70 3.11
N ARG A 234 -8.29 8.09 4.30
CA ARG A 234 -7.75 8.66 5.53
C ARG A 234 -6.51 7.90 5.99
N ASN A 235 -5.55 8.62 6.56
CA ASN A 235 -4.42 8.03 7.28
C ASN A 235 -4.79 7.72 8.75
N LEU A 236 -3.86 7.11 9.50
CA LEU A 236 -4.10 6.71 10.91
C LEU A 236 -4.21 7.88 11.89
N MET A 237 -3.85 9.10 11.50
CA MET A 237 -4.13 10.31 12.29
C MET A 237 -5.56 10.85 12.04
N GLY A 238 -6.33 10.18 11.17
CA GLY A 238 -7.73 10.49 10.90
C GLY A 238 -7.95 11.58 9.85
N PHE A 239 -6.90 12.07 9.18
CA PHE A 239 -7.00 13.11 8.15
C PHE A 239 -7.14 12.50 6.76
N LYS A 240 -7.88 13.18 5.88
CA LYS A 240 -7.91 12.84 4.44
C LYS A 240 -6.51 13.07 3.85
N ASP A 241 -6.02 12.10 3.10
CA ASP A 241 -4.65 12.07 2.61
C ASP A 241 -4.64 11.77 1.10
N GLY A 242 -4.26 12.77 0.30
CA GLY A 242 -4.28 12.66 -1.17
C GLY A 242 -4.92 13.83 -1.90
N THR A 243 -5.66 14.70 -1.20
CA THR A 243 -6.47 15.80 -1.77
C THR A 243 -5.75 16.64 -2.83
N ASN A 244 -4.54 17.12 -2.53
CA ASN A 244 -3.76 17.99 -3.42
C ASN A 244 -2.66 17.22 -4.19
N ASN A 245 -2.86 15.94 -4.48
CA ASN A 245 -1.97 15.24 -5.42
C ASN A 245 -2.09 15.84 -6.83
N PRO A 246 -0.97 15.87 -7.60
CA PRO A 246 -1.01 16.35 -8.97
C PRO A 246 -1.90 15.47 -9.86
N GLN A 247 -2.56 16.08 -10.85
CA GLN A 247 -3.41 15.40 -11.83
C GLN A 247 -2.56 14.69 -12.89
N VAL A 248 -1.94 13.56 -12.50
CA VAL A 248 -0.98 12.82 -13.34
C VAL A 248 -1.64 11.95 -14.41
N ASN A 249 -2.97 11.97 -14.52
CA ASN A 249 -3.68 11.49 -15.70
C ASN A 249 -3.47 12.43 -16.91
N ASP A 250 -3.16 13.70 -16.66
CA ASP A 250 -2.65 14.61 -17.68
C ASP A 250 -1.16 14.30 -17.96
N SER A 251 -0.85 14.01 -19.23
CA SER A 251 0.48 13.58 -19.63
C SER A 251 1.53 14.69 -19.48
N ALA A 252 1.16 15.97 -19.66
CA ALA A 252 2.08 17.08 -19.48
C ALA A 252 2.50 17.18 -18.00
N THR A 253 1.53 17.14 -17.09
CA THR A 253 1.73 17.11 -15.64
C THR A 253 2.58 15.92 -15.21
N ALA A 254 2.30 14.71 -15.72
CA ALA A 254 3.07 13.52 -15.40
C ALA A 254 4.54 13.62 -15.88
N ASN A 255 4.77 14.13 -17.09
CA ASN A 255 6.12 14.33 -17.63
C ASN A 255 6.92 15.40 -16.87
N GLU A 256 6.23 16.42 -16.35
CA GLU A 256 6.85 17.46 -15.53
C GLU A 256 7.29 16.90 -14.17
N ILE A 257 6.43 16.13 -13.51
CA ILE A 257 6.54 15.83 -12.08
C ILE A 257 7.13 14.44 -11.80
N VAL A 258 6.82 13.44 -12.62
CA VAL A 258 7.03 12.02 -12.31
C VAL A 258 8.11 11.40 -13.19
N TRP A 259 7.99 11.53 -14.51
CA TRP A 259 8.81 10.75 -15.43
C TRP A 259 10.21 11.33 -15.61
N ALA A 260 11.22 10.51 -15.36
CA ALA A 260 12.62 10.83 -15.59
C ALA A 260 12.86 11.16 -17.07
N GLN A 261 13.58 12.25 -17.31
CA GLN A 261 13.95 12.74 -18.65
C GLN A 261 15.46 12.61 -18.86
N THR A 262 15.86 12.50 -20.11
CA THR A 262 17.27 12.27 -20.52
C THR A 262 18.18 13.46 -20.25
N ALA A 263 17.63 14.66 -20.02
CA ALA A 263 18.40 15.85 -19.67
C ALA A 263 19.01 15.76 -18.25
N GLU A 264 18.34 15.09 -17.31
CA GLU A 264 18.80 14.95 -15.93
C GLU A 264 19.24 13.52 -15.57
N SER A 265 18.92 12.54 -16.41
CA SER A 265 19.13 11.11 -16.14
C SER A 265 19.79 10.41 -17.33
N PRO A 266 20.52 9.30 -17.11
CA PRO A 266 21.04 8.46 -18.20
C PRO A 266 19.93 8.00 -19.14
N ALA A 267 20.26 7.74 -20.41
CA ALA A 267 19.28 7.35 -21.43
C ALA A 267 18.42 6.14 -21.03
N TRP A 268 18.98 5.20 -20.26
CA TRP A 268 18.27 4.01 -19.80
C TRP A 268 17.11 4.31 -18.84
N MET A 269 17.13 5.46 -18.16
CA MET A 269 16.07 5.91 -17.25
C MET A 269 14.90 6.61 -17.97
N ALA A 270 14.94 6.78 -19.30
CA ALA A 270 13.86 7.42 -20.04
C ALA A 270 12.53 6.67 -19.83
N GLY A 271 11.55 7.32 -19.22
CA GLY A 271 10.27 6.70 -18.85
C GLY A 271 10.25 6.01 -17.47
N GLY A 272 11.37 5.99 -16.76
CA GLY A 272 11.43 5.63 -15.33
C GLY A 272 11.00 6.79 -14.42
N SER A 273 11.20 6.64 -13.11
CA SER A 273 10.91 7.64 -12.07
C SER A 273 11.85 7.45 -10.89
N TYR A 274 11.92 8.40 -9.96
CA TYR A 274 12.62 8.23 -8.69
C TYR A 274 11.62 8.08 -7.54
N MET A 275 11.66 6.92 -6.88
CA MET A 275 10.84 6.61 -5.72
C MET A 275 11.59 6.95 -4.45
N VAL A 276 10.99 7.76 -3.59
CA VAL A 276 11.40 7.91 -2.20
C VAL A 276 10.43 7.12 -1.34
N MET A 277 10.95 6.23 -0.51
CA MET A 277 10.22 5.56 0.55
C MET A 277 10.67 6.10 1.90
N ARG A 278 9.73 6.40 2.79
CA ARG A 278 9.98 6.71 4.20
C ARG A 278 9.01 5.89 5.05
N ARG A 279 9.54 5.09 5.96
CA ARG A 279 8.74 4.46 7.02
C ARG A 279 8.59 5.47 8.15
N ILE A 280 7.40 6.05 8.28
CA ILE A 280 7.11 7.13 9.23
C ILE A 280 6.23 6.56 10.34
N ARG A 281 6.82 6.37 11.52
CA ARG A 281 6.07 5.97 12.71
C ARG A 281 5.26 7.15 13.23
N MET A 282 4.00 6.91 13.57
CA MET A 282 3.12 7.87 14.22
C MET A 282 3.08 7.60 15.72
N ARG A 283 3.21 8.65 16.53
CA ARG A 283 3.03 8.61 17.99
C ARG A 283 1.53 8.72 18.31
N ILE A 284 0.75 7.71 17.90
CA ILE A 284 -0.72 7.73 17.88
C ILE A 284 -1.30 8.03 19.28
N GLU A 285 -0.71 7.49 20.33
CA GLU A 285 -1.20 7.69 21.70
C GLU A 285 -1.02 9.14 22.18
N VAL A 286 0.00 9.83 21.69
CA VAL A 286 0.22 11.27 21.96
C VAL A 286 -0.75 12.10 21.12
N TRP A 287 -0.91 11.73 19.85
CA TRP A 287 -1.82 12.39 18.92
C TRP A 287 -3.28 12.36 19.41
N ASP A 288 -3.76 11.22 19.89
CA ASP A 288 -5.15 11.01 20.34
C ASP A 288 -5.51 11.81 21.61
N ARG A 289 -4.50 12.33 22.31
CA ARG A 289 -4.66 13.19 23.50
C ARG A 289 -4.61 14.68 23.17
N SER A 290 -4.29 15.04 21.93
CA SER A 290 -4.24 16.42 21.47
C SER A 290 -5.66 16.95 21.18
N SER A 291 -5.89 18.25 21.37
CA SER A 291 -7.19 18.82 21.06
C SER A 291 -7.47 18.77 19.55
N LEU A 292 -8.74 18.73 19.13
CA LEU A 292 -9.07 18.78 17.70
C LEU A 292 -8.49 20.03 17.03
N THR A 293 -8.51 21.18 17.72
CA THR A 293 -7.92 22.42 17.21
C THR A 293 -6.41 22.28 16.98
N ASP A 294 -5.68 21.65 17.89
CA ASP A 294 -4.24 21.43 17.71
C ASP A 294 -3.97 20.46 16.55
N GLN A 295 -4.77 19.41 16.42
CA GLN A 295 -4.68 18.48 15.29
C GLN A 295 -4.93 19.19 13.94
N GLU A 296 -5.98 20.00 13.86
CA GLU A 296 -6.34 20.74 12.65
C GLU A 296 -5.31 21.83 12.33
N ASN A 297 -4.76 22.51 13.34
CA ASN A 297 -3.66 23.48 13.16
C ASN A 297 -2.36 22.80 12.71
N THR A 298 -2.06 21.61 13.23
CA THR A 298 -0.89 20.82 12.84
C THR A 298 -0.91 20.52 11.34
N PHE A 299 -2.07 20.09 10.82
CA PHE A 299 -2.21 19.82 9.38
C PHE A 299 -2.49 21.06 8.54
N GLY A 300 -3.18 22.07 9.07
CA GLY A 300 -3.69 23.23 8.32
C GLY A 300 -4.97 22.93 7.52
N ARG A 301 -5.71 21.88 7.90
CA ARG A 301 -7.00 21.48 7.29
C ARG A 301 -7.98 21.01 8.36
N HIS A 302 -9.27 21.08 8.07
CA HIS A 302 -10.30 20.48 8.91
C HIS A 302 -10.27 18.96 8.80
N ARG A 303 -10.29 18.26 9.95
CA ARG A 303 -10.15 16.80 9.99
C ARG A 303 -11.31 16.11 9.28
N ILE A 304 -12.55 16.57 9.52
CA ILE A 304 -13.76 15.92 9.00
C ILE A 304 -13.92 16.17 7.50
N THR A 305 -13.96 17.43 7.08
CA THR A 305 -14.24 17.79 5.68
C THR A 305 -13.02 17.61 4.78
N GLY A 306 -11.81 17.80 5.33
CA GLY A 306 -10.57 17.92 4.57
C GLY A 306 -10.34 19.31 3.99
N ALA A 307 -11.23 20.28 4.24
CA ALA A 307 -11.09 21.64 3.72
C ALA A 307 -9.89 22.38 4.33
N PRO A 308 -9.24 23.31 3.63
CA PRO A 308 -8.33 24.28 4.26
C PRO A 308 -9.01 24.99 5.43
N LEU A 309 -8.26 25.36 6.47
CA LEU A 309 -8.85 26.10 7.59
C LEU A 309 -9.50 27.40 7.10
N GLY A 310 -10.74 27.63 7.55
CA GLY A 310 -11.56 28.77 7.11
C GLY A 310 -12.32 28.56 5.79
N LYS A 311 -12.26 27.36 5.21
CA LYS A 311 -13.03 26.95 4.01
C LYS A 311 -13.98 25.79 4.36
N ALA A 312 -14.84 25.41 3.42
CA ALA A 312 -15.91 24.44 3.67
C ALA A 312 -15.68 23.09 2.99
N ASN A 313 -15.16 23.10 1.75
CA ASN A 313 -15.01 21.91 0.93
C ASN A 313 -13.56 21.46 0.83
N GLU A 314 -13.36 20.16 0.70
CA GLU A 314 -12.04 19.52 0.61
C GLU A 314 -11.12 20.17 -0.44
N PHE A 315 -11.67 20.43 -1.63
CA PHE A 315 -10.94 20.93 -2.79
C PHE A 315 -11.00 22.46 -2.95
N ASP A 316 -11.47 23.18 -1.92
CA ASP A 316 -11.34 24.64 -1.90
C ASP A 316 -9.84 25.03 -1.92
N GLU A 317 -9.52 26.17 -2.54
CA GLU A 317 -8.15 26.65 -2.67
C GLU A 317 -7.49 26.94 -1.31
N LEU A 318 -6.20 26.60 -1.20
CA LEU A 318 -5.39 26.86 -0.02
C LEU A 318 -4.89 28.32 -0.02
N GLU A 319 -5.60 29.19 0.69
CA GLU A 319 -5.26 30.62 0.83
C GLU A 319 -4.30 30.87 2.01
N LEU A 320 -2.98 30.76 1.76
CA LEU A 320 -1.96 30.91 2.81
C LEU A 320 -1.79 32.35 3.31
N ASP A 321 -2.24 33.34 2.55
CA ASP A 321 -2.18 34.76 2.89
C ASP A 321 -3.40 35.26 3.67
N ARG A 322 -4.45 34.44 3.78
CA ARG A 322 -5.68 34.79 4.48
C ARG A 322 -5.45 34.99 5.97
N LYS A 323 -5.96 36.11 6.49
CA LYS A 323 -5.87 36.50 7.90
C LYS A 323 -7.24 36.54 8.57
N ASP A 324 -7.26 36.28 9.88
CA ASP A 324 -8.43 36.46 10.73
C ASP A 324 -8.67 37.94 11.08
N SER A 325 -9.73 38.21 11.86
CA SER A 325 -10.07 39.57 12.31
C SER A 325 -9.02 40.22 13.22
N LYS A 326 -8.05 39.46 13.71
CA LYS A 326 -6.92 39.91 14.54
C LYS A 326 -5.62 40.03 13.72
N GLY A 327 -5.68 39.82 12.41
CA GLY A 327 -4.52 39.89 11.52
C GLY A 327 -3.60 38.67 11.58
N LYS A 328 -4.00 37.58 12.24
CA LYS A 328 -3.24 36.33 12.30
C LYS A 328 -3.55 35.43 11.10
N PRO A 329 -2.59 34.65 10.59
CA PRO A 329 -2.87 33.66 9.54
C PRO A 329 -3.98 32.70 9.96
N VAL A 330 -4.95 32.45 9.08
CA VAL A 330 -6.01 31.46 9.33
C VAL A 330 -5.45 30.03 9.27
N VAL A 331 -4.54 29.79 8.32
CA VAL A 331 -3.74 28.56 8.25
C VAL A 331 -2.39 28.84 8.93
N PRO A 332 -2.00 28.10 9.98
CA PRO A 332 -0.69 28.28 10.61
C PRO A 332 0.45 28.12 9.59
N VAL A 333 1.43 29.03 9.63
CA VAL A 333 2.53 29.07 8.65
C VAL A 333 3.49 27.88 8.76
N ASP A 334 3.49 27.25 9.92
CA ASP A 334 4.22 26.04 10.32
C ASP A 334 3.36 24.76 10.24
N SER A 335 2.11 24.87 9.76
CA SER A 335 1.28 23.70 9.48
C SER A 335 1.83 22.88 8.31
N HIS A 336 1.58 21.57 8.36
CA HIS A 336 2.09 20.62 7.37
C HIS A 336 1.76 21.03 5.93
N VAL A 337 0.50 21.40 5.63
CA VAL A 337 0.11 21.78 4.26
C VAL A 337 0.72 23.12 3.84
N ALA A 338 0.89 24.09 4.74
CA ALA A 338 1.50 25.38 4.40
C ALA A 338 2.97 25.21 4.02
N LEU A 339 3.69 24.34 4.74
CA LEU A 339 5.09 24.03 4.45
C LEU A 339 5.21 23.19 3.17
N ALA A 340 4.48 22.07 3.07
CA ALA A 340 4.54 21.12 1.96
C ALA A 340 4.01 21.67 0.64
N HIS A 341 3.16 22.70 0.65
CA HIS A 341 2.68 23.35 -0.57
C HIS A 341 3.82 23.97 -1.39
N MET A 342 4.93 24.38 -0.75
CA MET A 342 6.11 24.93 -1.42
C MET A 342 5.78 26.08 -2.39
N GLU A 343 4.80 26.92 -2.03
CA GLU A 343 4.28 28.01 -2.86
C GLU A 343 3.78 27.56 -4.25
N GLY A 344 3.42 26.27 -4.39
CA GLY A 344 3.01 25.65 -5.65
C GLY A 344 4.15 25.33 -6.62
N LYS A 345 5.40 25.67 -6.26
CA LYS A 345 6.59 25.56 -7.14
C LYS A 345 7.21 24.17 -7.16
N VAL A 346 6.98 23.38 -6.13
CA VAL A 346 7.54 22.03 -5.98
C VAL A 346 6.40 21.05 -5.76
N LYS A 347 6.32 20.03 -6.62
CA LYS A 347 5.28 19.01 -6.56
C LYS A 347 5.91 17.62 -6.50
N ILE A 348 5.22 16.69 -5.87
CA ILE A 348 5.56 15.26 -5.83
C ILE A 348 4.27 14.46 -6.02
N LEU A 349 4.35 13.27 -6.59
CA LEU A 349 3.22 12.34 -6.60
C LEU A 349 3.31 11.44 -5.36
N ARG A 350 2.48 11.68 -4.34
CA ARG A 350 2.45 10.84 -3.14
C ARG A 350 1.56 9.61 -3.37
N ARG A 351 1.99 8.48 -2.83
CA ARG A 351 1.31 7.18 -2.96
C ARG A 351 1.53 6.31 -1.71
N GLY A 352 1.41 6.93 -0.53
CA GLY A 352 1.69 6.28 0.75
C GLY A 352 0.53 5.39 1.22
N TYR A 353 0.86 4.44 2.09
CA TYR A 353 -0.09 3.52 2.71
C TYR A 353 0.05 3.57 4.24
N SER A 354 -1.05 3.42 4.96
CA SER A 354 -0.97 3.23 6.40
C SER A 354 -0.35 1.86 6.70
N TYR A 355 0.38 1.72 7.80
CA TYR A 355 0.84 0.42 8.27
C TYR A 355 0.53 0.23 9.75
N SER A 356 0.36 -1.03 10.15
CA SER A 356 0.24 -1.46 11.54
C SER A 356 1.00 -2.77 11.70
N SER A 357 2.13 -2.71 12.41
CA SER A 357 3.07 -3.82 12.59
C SER A 357 3.07 -4.35 14.04
N GLY A 358 1.94 -4.18 14.74
CA GLY A 358 1.77 -4.59 16.12
C GLY A 358 2.26 -3.51 17.11
N MET A 359 3.12 -3.90 18.04
CA MET A 359 3.63 -3.03 19.10
C MET A 359 5.15 -3.10 19.22
N ASP A 360 5.76 -2.00 19.61
CA ASP A 360 7.14 -1.98 20.07
C ASP A 360 7.21 -2.71 21.43
N LEU A 361 7.89 -3.85 21.45
CA LEU A 361 7.97 -4.72 22.62
C LEU A 361 8.72 -4.10 23.82
N LYS A 362 9.48 -3.02 23.61
CA LYS A 362 10.22 -2.33 24.68
C LYS A 362 9.38 -1.25 25.35
N THR A 363 8.60 -0.51 24.57
CA THR A 363 7.84 0.67 25.03
C THR A 363 6.36 0.39 25.24
N GLY A 364 5.81 -0.68 24.65
CA GLY A 364 4.38 -0.99 24.69
C GLY A 364 3.52 -0.15 23.74
N GLN A 365 4.13 0.77 22.99
CA GLN A 365 3.43 1.64 22.05
C GLN A 365 3.17 0.92 20.72
N LEU A 366 2.14 1.35 20.00
CA LEU A 366 1.86 0.82 18.66
C LEU A 366 3.02 1.12 17.70
N ASP A 367 3.39 0.13 16.89
CA ASP A 367 4.24 0.33 15.72
C ASP A 367 3.34 0.47 14.50
N ALA A 368 2.79 1.67 14.37
CA ALA A 368 1.87 2.02 13.32
C ALA A 368 2.22 3.41 12.77
N GLY A 369 1.86 3.65 11.52
CA GLY A 369 2.11 4.93 10.88
C GLY A 369 1.86 4.95 9.39
N LEU A 370 2.69 5.67 8.66
CA LEU A 370 2.61 5.84 7.22
C LEU A 370 3.87 5.26 6.55
N LEU A 371 3.70 4.29 5.67
CA LEU A 371 4.68 3.95 4.65
C LEU A 371 4.54 5.01 3.55
N PHE A 372 5.24 6.13 3.74
CA PHE A 372 5.22 7.21 2.79
C PHE A 372 6.00 6.81 1.55
N ILE A 373 5.38 6.96 0.40
CA ILE A 373 5.99 6.75 -0.91
C ILE A 373 5.71 7.98 -1.73
N CYS A 374 6.71 8.51 -2.42
CA CYS A 374 6.48 9.48 -3.47
C CYS A 374 7.34 9.23 -4.70
N PHE A 375 6.80 9.62 -5.85
CA PHE A 375 7.44 9.57 -7.14
C PHE A 375 7.82 10.97 -7.61
N ASN A 376 9.02 11.06 -8.16
CA ASN A 376 9.69 12.30 -8.53
C ASN A 376 10.38 12.09 -9.88
N ARG A 377 10.41 13.13 -10.70
CA ARG A 377 11.31 13.25 -11.84
C ARG A 377 12.75 13.49 -11.37
N ASP A 378 12.94 14.33 -10.35
CA ASP A 378 14.24 14.62 -9.74
C ASP A 378 14.05 14.93 -8.23
N PRO A 379 14.37 13.99 -7.33
CA PRO A 379 14.17 14.16 -5.89
C PRO A 379 15.02 15.30 -5.31
N ARG A 380 16.12 15.70 -5.95
CA ARG A 380 16.98 16.82 -5.52
C ARG A 380 16.28 18.17 -5.65
N LYS A 381 15.31 18.26 -6.57
CA LYS A 381 14.50 19.46 -6.81
C LYS A 381 13.09 19.35 -6.21
N GLN A 382 12.72 18.15 -5.74
CA GLN A 382 11.37 17.83 -5.31
C GLN A 382 11.33 17.39 -3.84
N PHE A 383 11.38 16.08 -3.57
CA PHE A 383 11.28 15.56 -2.21
C PHE A 383 12.29 16.15 -1.23
N ILE A 384 13.58 16.24 -1.60
CA ILE A 384 14.65 16.66 -0.67
C ILE A 384 14.44 18.07 -0.12
N PRO A 385 14.28 19.13 -0.94
CA PRO A 385 14.03 20.48 -0.42
C PRO A 385 12.71 20.59 0.34
N MET A 386 11.67 19.85 -0.07
CA MET A 386 10.40 19.81 0.66
C MET A 386 10.58 19.21 2.06
N GLN A 387 11.23 18.05 2.17
CA GLN A 387 11.49 17.38 3.44
C GLN A 387 12.44 18.19 4.33
N GLN A 388 13.44 18.90 3.77
CA GLN A 388 14.30 19.81 4.54
C GLN A 388 13.48 20.91 5.24
N LYS A 389 12.52 21.50 4.53
CA LYS A 389 11.63 22.51 5.09
C LYS A 389 10.75 21.91 6.19
N LEU A 390 10.12 20.76 5.92
CA LEU A 390 9.26 20.07 6.90
C LEU A 390 10.03 19.69 8.17
N ALA A 391 11.20 19.07 8.03
CA ALA A 391 12.03 18.66 9.16
C ALA A 391 12.52 19.84 10.03
N SER A 392 12.51 21.07 9.50
CA SER A 392 13.00 22.24 10.24
C SER A 392 11.97 22.82 11.21
N VAL A 393 10.69 22.88 10.83
CA VAL A 393 9.68 23.68 11.56
C VAL A 393 8.26 23.10 11.52
N ASP A 394 8.02 21.95 10.88
CA ASP A 394 6.67 21.37 10.81
C ASP A 394 6.17 20.94 12.19
N LEU A 395 4.97 21.42 12.56
CA LEU A 395 4.27 21.03 13.79
C LEU A 395 4.06 19.51 13.86
N LEU A 396 3.92 18.84 12.72
CA LEU A 396 3.71 17.39 12.66
C LEU A 396 4.88 16.59 13.25
N ASN A 397 6.10 17.16 13.29
CA ASN A 397 7.30 16.50 13.80
C ASN A 397 7.19 16.08 15.28
N GLU A 398 6.30 16.72 16.05
CA GLU A 398 5.98 16.30 17.43
C GLU A 398 5.31 14.91 17.47
N TYR A 399 4.58 14.54 16.41
CA TYR A 399 3.73 13.35 16.38
C TYR A 399 4.26 12.25 15.46
N ILE A 400 5.36 12.47 14.74
CA ILE A 400 5.94 11.49 13.84
C ILE A 400 7.43 11.27 14.07
N THR A 401 7.92 10.15 13.58
CA THR A 401 9.36 9.85 13.53
C THR A 401 9.65 9.07 12.25
N HIS A 402 10.58 9.55 11.45
CA HIS A 402 11.06 8.77 10.31
C HIS A 402 12.02 7.70 10.85
N VAL A 403 11.71 6.43 10.60
CA VAL A 403 12.46 5.27 11.14
C VAL A 403 13.02 4.35 10.05
N GLY A 404 12.67 4.57 8.80
CA GLY A 404 13.21 3.84 7.65
C GLY A 404 13.18 4.70 6.40
N SER A 405 14.07 4.45 5.45
CA SER A 405 14.22 5.26 4.25
C SER A 405 14.80 4.51 3.07
N GLY A 406 14.44 4.90 1.86
CA GLY A 406 15.18 4.52 0.67
C GLY A 406 14.91 5.46 -0.50
N LEU A 407 15.89 5.61 -1.38
CA LEU A 407 15.73 6.26 -2.67
C LEU A 407 16.10 5.28 -3.79
N TYR A 408 15.19 5.11 -4.73
CA TYR A 408 15.29 4.11 -5.78
C TYR A 408 15.03 4.72 -7.14
N ALA A 409 15.85 4.33 -8.14
CA ALA A 409 15.59 4.60 -9.54
C ALA A 409 14.64 3.52 -10.07
N CYS A 410 13.34 3.84 -10.16
CA CYS A 410 12.35 2.97 -10.77
C CYS A 410 12.61 2.83 -12.26
N LEU A 411 12.76 1.58 -12.69
CA LEU A 411 13.05 1.23 -14.09
C LEU A 411 11.93 1.76 -15.02
N PRO A 412 12.22 2.00 -16.31
CA PRO A 412 11.16 2.17 -17.30
C PRO A 412 10.29 0.92 -17.40
N GLY A 413 9.11 1.05 -18.04
CA GLY A 413 8.26 -0.11 -18.27
C GLY A 413 8.90 -1.11 -19.25
N ALA A 414 8.53 -2.38 -19.11
CA ALA A 414 8.99 -3.44 -20.00
C ALA A 414 8.07 -3.54 -21.24
N SER A 415 8.65 -3.98 -22.36
CA SER A 415 7.91 -4.36 -23.57
C SER A 415 7.79 -5.88 -23.66
N GLU A 416 6.78 -6.38 -24.37
CA GLU A 416 6.69 -7.82 -24.67
C GLU A 416 7.96 -8.30 -25.39
N GLY A 417 8.49 -9.44 -24.97
CA GLY A 417 9.77 -9.98 -25.46
C GLY A 417 11.02 -9.37 -24.80
N GLY A 418 10.87 -8.30 -24.02
CA GLY A 418 11.90 -7.73 -23.16
C GLY A 418 11.73 -8.10 -21.69
N TYR A 419 12.58 -7.54 -20.82
CA TYR A 419 12.51 -7.66 -19.38
C TYR A 419 12.72 -6.32 -18.65
N ILE A 420 12.34 -6.28 -17.37
CA ILE A 420 12.59 -5.11 -16.53
C ILE A 420 14.10 -4.81 -16.53
N GLY A 421 14.48 -3.56 -16.79
CA GLY A 421 15.90 -3.17 -16.80
C GLY A 421 16.66 -3.48 -18.10
N ASP A 422 15.99 -3.93 -19.17
CA ASP A 422 16.61 -4.13 -20.50
C ASP A 422 17.47 -2.97 -20.95
N THR A 423 16.97 -1.74 -20.76
CA THR A 423 17.62 -0.52 -21.23
C THR A 423 18.90 -0.19 -20.46
N LEU A 424 19.09 -0.76 -19.27
CA LEU A 424 20.26 -0.52 -18.41
C LEU A 424 21.47 -1.34 -18.85
N PHE A 425 21.24 -2.58 -19.30
CA PHE A 425 22.26 -3.62 -19.44
C PHE A 425 23.04 -3.64 -20.74
#